data_AF-A0A7T9DKK7-F1
#
_entry.id   AF-A0A7T9DKK7-F1
#
_cell.length_a   1.000
_cell.length_b   1.000
_cell.length_c   1.000
_cell.angle_alpha   90.00
_cell.angle_beta   90.00
_cell.angle_gamma   90.00
#
_symmetry.space_group_name_H-M   'P 1'
#
loop_
_entity.id
_entity.type
_entity.pdbx_description
1 polymer ?
#
loop_
_entity_poly.entity_id
_entity_poly.type
_entity_poly.pdbx_seq_one_letter_code
_entity_poly.pdbx_strand_id
1 'polypeptide(L)'
;METGIQFSADFPNWKNAKHLSISGNEDPAQVIQLLQTATEKLDEMIEFYLKKMGSLQAIDSLISEAIASYKKGDMKSAVAVLKGTGAMGKAIKPIAESNPKWQAKEQKEMTQFLKAYATHKFMQGIGLPLTYGALK
;
A
#
# COMPACT_ATOMS: atom_id res chain seq x y z
N MET A 1 27.31 11.40 14.70
CA MET A 1 25.98 10.77 14.67
C MET A 1 26.05 9.56 15.57
N GLU A 2 25.19 9.47 16.57
CA GLU A 2 24.99 8.21 17.30
C GLU A 2 24.55 7.14 16.30
N THR A 3 25.11 5.93 16.40
CA THR A 3 24.71 4.81 15.54
C THR A 3 23.27 4.45 15.90
N GLY A 4 22.36 4.37 14.92
CA GLY A 4 20.95 4.13 15.20
C GLY A 4 20.07 4.06 13.96
N ILE A 5 18.85 3.56 14.13
CA ILE A 5 17.80 3.59 13.11
C ILE A 5 16.88 4.77 13.41
N GLN A 6 16.68 5.65 12.44
CA GLN A 6 15.79 6.80 12.56
C GLN A 6 14.79 6.82 11.42
N PHE A 7 13.51 6.96 11.78
CA PHE A 7 12.42 7.29 10.88
C PHE A 7 11.86 8.66 11.28
N SER A 8 12.06 9.66 10.43
CA SER A 8 11.56 11.01 10.67
C SER A 8 10.80 11.52 9.45
N ALA A 9 9.58 11.96 9.68
CA ALA A 9 8.78 12.73 8.74
C ALA A 9 8.38 14.03 9.40
N ASP A 10 8.71 15.15 8.75
CA ASP A 10 8.24 16.49 9.11
C ASP A 10 7.64 17.14 7.87
N PHE A 11 6.32 17.00 7.75
CA PHE A 11 5.55 17.56 6.65
C PHE A 11 4.28 18.21 7.22
N PRO A 12 3.67 19.23 6.57
CA PRO A 12 2.56 20.01 7.13
C PRO A 12 1.31 19.27 7.63
N ASN A 13 1.21 17.93 7.50
CA ASN A 13 0.17 17.10 8.12
C ASN A 13 0.67 15.71 8.56
N TRP A 14 1.99 15.55 8.68
CA TRP A 14 2.61 14.30 9.10
C TRP A 14 3.87 14.61 9.89
N LYS A 15 3.76 14.48 11.22
CA LYS A 15 4.88 14.56 12.15
C LYS A 15 5.04 13.20 12.78
N ASN A 16 6.11 12.51 12.40
CA ASN A 16 6.45 11.23 13.00
C ASN A 16 7.95 11.17 13.20
N ALA A 17 8.39 10.98 14.43
CA ALA A 17 9.78 10.77 14.75
C ALA A 17 9.87 9.52 15.60
N LYS A 18 10.47 8.47 15.05
CA LYS A 18 10.89 7.29 15.80
C LYS A 18 12.39 7.12 15.66
N HIS A 19 13.04 6.88 16.78
CA HIS A 19 14.46 6.65 16.84
C HIS A 19 14.73 5.47 17.76
N LEU A 20 15.65 4.61 17.33
CA LEU A 20 16.24 3.56 18.14
C LEU A 20 17.75 3.71 18.04
N SER A 21 18.39 4.03 19.16
CA SER A 21 19.84 4.06 19.25
C SER A 21 20.37 2.62 19.22
N ILE A 22 21.44 2.40 18.45
CA ILE A 22 22.12 1.10 18.31
C ILE A 22 23.47 1.19 19.02
N SER A 23 23.58 0.39 20.07
CA SER A 23 24.74 0.15 20.94
C SER A 23 25.40 -1.22 20.72
N GLY A 24 24.80 -2.10 19.90
CA GLY A 24 25.32 -3.43 19.55
C GLY A 24 24.74 -4.59 20.37
N ASN A 25 23.87 -4.31 21.35
CA ASN A 25 23.19 -5.29 22.19
C ASN A 25 21.66 -5.24 22.04
N GLU A 26 21.16 -4.64 20.96
CA GLU A 26 19.72 -4.47 20.75
C GLU A 26 19.04 -5.82 20.57
N ASP A 27 17.90 -5.98 21.22
CA ASP A 27 17.02 -7.12 20.97
C ASP A 27 16.52 -7.06 19.51
N PRO A 28 16.78 -8.09 18.67
CA PRO A 28 16.28 -8.14 17.30
C PRO A 28 14.76 -7.93 17.20
N ALA A 29 13.99 -8.33 18.22
CA ALA A 29 12.55 -8.11 18.25
C ALA A 29 12.20 -6.62 18.32
N GLN A 30 12.96 -5.81 19.06
CA GLN A 30 12.77 -4.36 19.14
C GLN A 30 13.07 -3.68 17.80
N VAL A 31 14.11 -4.13 17.10
CA VAL A 31 14.46 -3.65 15.75
C VAL A 31 13.34 -3.97 14.77
N ILE A 32 12.83 -5.21 14.78
CA ILE A 32 11.73 -5.65 13.91
C ILE A 32 10.47 -4.82 14.17
N GLN A 33 10.12 -4.61 15.44
CA GLN A 33 8.92 -3.84 15.83
C GLN A 33 9.01 -2.36 15.39
N LEU A 34 10.20 -1.76 15.48
CA LEU A 34 10.44 -0.40 14.98
C LEU A 34 10.20 -0.33 13.47
N LEU A 35 10.81 -1.24 12.70
CA LEU A 35 10.70 -1.29 11.24
C LEU A 35 9.26 -1.53 10.81
N GLN A 36 8.56 -2.46 11.46
CA GLN A 36 7.14 -2.72 11.23
C GLN A 36 6.30 -1.46 11.45
N THR A 37 6.50 -0.75 12.56
CA THR A 37 5.75 0.50 12.81
C THR A 37 6.03 1.55 11.75
N ALA A 38 7.28 1.65 11.27
CA ALA A 38 7.64 2.58 10.21
C ALA A 38 6.91 2.25 8.90
N THR A 39 6.82 0.96 8.54
CA THR A 39 6.07 0.48 7.37
C THR A 39 4.58 0.82 7.47
N GLU A 40 3.93 0.52 8.61
CA GLU A 40 2.51 0.83 8.82
C GLU A 40 2.23 2.33 8.65
N LYS A 41 3.12 3.18 9.17
CA LYS A 41 3.00 4.64 9.05
C LYS A 41 3.21 5.15 7.63
N LEU A 42 4.06 4.48 6.85
CA LEU A 42 4.22 4.78 5.42
C LEU A 42 2.96 4.40 4.63
N ASP A 43 2.39 3.23 4.90
CA ASP A 43 1.18 2.75 4.22
C ASP A 43 -0.02 3.68 4.50
N GLU A 44 -0.22 4.09 5.75
CA GLU A 44 -1.24 5.08 6.13
C GLU A 44 -1.10 6.38 5.32
N MET A 45 0.13 6.86 5.14
CA MET A 45 0.40 8.10 4.40
C MET A 45 0.24 7.95 2.90
N ILE A 46 0.61 6.79 2.34
CA ILE A 46 0.33 6.45 0.94
C ILE A 46 -1.17 6.54 0.70
N GLU A 47 -1.98 5.89 1.54
CA GLU A 47 -3.44 5.89 1.39
C GLU A 47 -4.02 7.31 1.54
N PHE A 48 -3.51 8.10 2.49
CA PHE A 48 -3.91 9.50 2.67
C PHE A 48 -3.68 10.34 1.40
N TYR A 49 -2.51 10.25 0.78
CA TYR A 49 -2.21 11.01 -0.44
C TYR A 49 -2.92 10.47 -1.67
N LEU A 50 -3.06 9.15 -1.79
CA LEU A 50 -3.84 8.54 -2.86
C LEU A 50 -5.31 8.99 -2.82
N LYS A 51 -5.92 9.11 -1.62
CA LYS A 51 -7.28 9.67 -1.47
C LYS A 51 -7.38 11.11 -1.95
N LYS A 52 -6.34 11.92 -1.74
CA LYS A 52 -6.27 13.30 -2.24
C LYS A 52 -6.14 13.39 -3.76
N MET A 53 -5.66 12.35 -4.43
CA MET A 53 -5.62 12.27 -5.90
C MET A 53 -7.01 11.99 -6.53
N GLY A 54 -8.07 11.86 -5.72
CA GLY A 54 -9.45 12.06 -6.16
C GLY A 54 -10.07 10.96 -7.02
N SER A 55 -9.49 9.76 -7.11
CA SER A 55 -9.92 8.77 -8.10
C SER A 55 -9.82 7.30 -7.67
N LEU A 56 -9.63 7.03 -6.38
CA LEU A 56 -9.56 5.64 -5.89
C LEU A 56 -10.90 4.89 -5.91
N GLN A 57 -12.03 5.58 -6.07
CA GLN A 57 -13.35 4.95 -5.96
C GLN A 57 -13.55 3.78 -6.94
N ALA A 58 -13.00 3.90 -8.16
CA ALA A 58 -13.06 2.82 -9.15
C ALA A 58 -12.22 1.60 -8.72
N ILE A 59 -11.05 1.84 -8.13
CA ILE A 59 -10.20 0.78 -7.56
C ILE A 59 -10.90 0.13 -6.36
N ASP A 60 -11.45 0.93 -5.44
CA ASP A 60 -12.10 0.44 -4.23
C ASP A 60 -13.36 -0.38 -4.53
N SER A 61 -14.15 0.04 -5.52
CA SER A 61 -15.32 -0.70 -5.97
C SER A 61 -14.93 -2.05 -6.58
N LEU A 62 -13.92 -2.06 -7.46
CA LEU A 62 -13.40 -3.29 -8.07
C LEU A 62 -12.86 -4.26 -7.02
N ILE A 63 -12.13 -3.74 -6.02
CA ILE A 63 -11.61 -4.56 -4.92
C ILE A 63 -12.74 -5.11 -4.07
N SER A 64 -13.75 -4.30 -3.75
CA SER A 64 -14.90 -4.74 -2.98
C SER A 64 -15.68 -5.85 -3.68
N GLU A 65 -15.85 -5.76 -5.00
CA GLU A 65 -16.45 -6.81 -5.83
C GLU A 65 -15.60 -8.10 -5.82
N ALA A 66 -14.28 -7.96 -5.93
CA ALA A 66 -13.36 -9.09 -5.88
C ALA A 66 -13.37 -9.78 -4.51
N ILE A 67 -13.44 -9.02 -3.41
CA ILE A 67 -13.58 -9.53 -2.05
C ILE A 67 -14.93 -10.22 -1.87
N ALA A 68 -16.03 -9.62 -2.35
CA ALA A 68 -17.36 -10.23 -2.26
C ALA A 68 -17.44 -11.56 -3.05
N SER A 69 -16.68 -11.67 -4.13
CA SER A 69 -16.57 -12.89 -4.94
C SER A 69 -15.64 -13.92 -4.34
N TYR A 70 -14.82 -13.56 -3.35
CA TYR A 70 -13.89 -14.48 -2.70
C TYR A 70 -14.63 -15.47 -1.80
N LYS A 71 -14.39 -16.76 -2.03
CA LYS A 71 -14.75 -17.83 -1.11
C LYS A 71 -13.47 -18.45 -0.56
N LYS A 72 -13.42 -18.72 0.75
CA LYS A 72 -12.25 -19.34 1.39
C LYS A 72 -11.92 -20.66 0.70
N GLY A 73 -10.72 -20.75 0.10
CA GLY A 73 -10.27 -21.91 -0.68
C GLY A 73 -10.49 -21.81 -2.20
N ASP A 74 -11.21 -20.79 -2.68
CA ASP A 74 -11.37 -20.49 -4.11
C ASP A 74 -10.90 -19.06 -4.41
N MET A 75 -9.60 -18.94 -4.68
CA MET A 75 -9.00 -17.68 -5.10
C MET A 75 -9.26 -17.36 -6.59
N LYS A 76 -9.71 -18.35 -7.38
CA LYS A 76 -9.82 -18.19 -8.84
C LYS A 76 -10.95 -17.23 -9.20
N SER A 77 -12.07 -17.29 -8.49
CA SER A 77 -13.21 -16.37 -8.66
C SER A 77 -12.82 -14.91 -8.42
N ALA A 78 -12.15 -14.63 -7.30
CA ALA A 78 -11.67 -13.28 -7.00
C ALA A 78 -10.61 -12.78 -8.00
N VAL A 79 -9.67 -13.64 -8.41
CA VAL A 79 -8.68 -13.29 -9.45
C VAL A 79 -9.34 -13.05 -10.81
N ALA A 80 -10.42 -13.78 -11.14
CA ALA A 80 -11.17 -13.57 -12.38
C ALA A 80 -11.82 -12.18 -12.41
N VAL A 81 -12.33 -11.67 -11.29
CA VAL A 81 -12.84 -10.28 -11.19
C VAL A 81 -11.72 -9.28 -11.46
N LEU A 82 -10.56 -9.42 -10.79
CA LEU A 82 -9.44 -8.50 -10.97
C LEU A 82 -8.86 -8.51 -12.39
N LYS A 83 -8.86 -9.67 -13.06
CA LYS A 83 -8.33 -9.86 -14.43
C LYS A 83 -9.37 -9.68 -15.54
N GLY A 84 -10.66 -9.73 -15.22
CA GLY A 84 -11.75 -9.74 -16.20
C GLY A 84 -11.68 -8.55 -17.14
N THR A 85 -11.62 -8.79 -18.46
CA THR A 85 -11.49 -7.77 -19.53
C THR A 85 -10.62 -6.55 -19.20
N GLY A 86 -9.52 -6.76 -18.46
CA GLY A 86 -8.62 -5.68 -18.03
C GLY A 86 -9.25 -4.68 -17.05
N ALA A 87 -10.20 -5.10 -16.22
CA ALA A 87 -10.92 -4.28 -15.23
C ALA A 87 -9.97 -3.45 -14.37
N MET A 88 -8.91 -4.07 -13.86
CA MET A 88 -7.85 -3.38 -13.11
C MET A 88 -7.18 -2.26 -13.93
N GLY A 89 -6.91 -2.51 -15.21
CA GLY A 89 -6.36 -1.50 -16.12
C GLY A 89 -7.33 -0.34 -16.37
N LYS A 90 -8.62 -0.63 -16.53
CA LYS A 90 -9.68 0.38 -16.72
C LYS A 90 -9.89 1.24 -15.47
N ALA A 91 -9.74 0.66 -14.28
CA ALA A 91 -9.82 1.40 -13.02
C ALA A 91 -8.59 2.28 -12.77
N ILE A 92 -7.39 1.82 -13.15
CA ILE A 92 -6.12 2.46 -12.80
C ILE A 92 -5.64 3.48 -13.83
N LYS A 93 -5.71 3.14 -15.13
CA LYS A 93 -5.13 3.99 -16.18
C LYS A 93 -5.67 5.43 -16.16
N PRO A 94 -6.98 5.67 -15.99
CA PRO A 94 -7.50 7.04 -15.93
C PRO A 94 -6.88 7.86 -14.79
N ILE A 95 -6.57 7.25 -13.66
CA ILE A 95 -5.90 7.92 -12.53
C ILE A 95 -4.52 8.40 -12.95
N ALA A 96 -3.75 7.51 -13.57
CA ALA A 96 -2.39 7.83 -13.99
C ALA A 96 -2.34 8.81 -15.17
N GLU A 97 -3.25 8.66 -16.14
CA GLU A 97 -3.30 9.45 -17.37
C GLU A 97 -4.01 10.80 -17.19
N SER A 98 -4.84 10.95 -16.14
CA SER A 98 -5.53 12.21 -15.83
C SER A 98 -4.62 13.35 -15.37
N ASN A 99 -3.37 13.05 -14.98
CA ASN A 99 -2.43 14.08 -14.57
C ASN A 99 -1.64 14.60 -15.79
N PRO A 100 -1.96 15.80 -16.30
CA PRO A 100 -1.32 16.34 -17.50
C PRO A 100 0.15 16.69 -17.30
N LYS A 101 0.64 16.72 -16.05
CA LYS A 101 2.04 17.04 -15.72
C LYS A 101 2.97 15.83 -15.79
N TRP A 102 2.42 14.61 -15.85
CA TRP A 102 3.22 13.40 -15.86
C TRP A 102 3.62 12.99 -17.27
N GLN A 103 4.89 12.67 -17.43
CA GLN A 103 5.42 12.07 -18.65
C GLN A 103 4.98 10.60 -18.76
N ALA A 104 5.04 10.03 -19.97
CA ALA A 104 4.63 8.64 -20.23
C ALA A 104 5.32 7.62 -19.30
N LYS A 105 6.58 7.86 -18.91
CA LYS A 105 7.30 7.01 -17.95
C LYS A 105 6.70 7.09 -16.55
N GLU A 106 6.44 8.30 -16.05
CA GLU A 106 5.85 8.54 -14.73
C GLU A 106 4.42 7.99 -14.65
N GLN A 107 3.62 8.15 -15.72
CA GLN A 107 2.29 7.56 -15.82
C GLN A 107 2.35 6.02 -15.75
N LYS A 108 3.36 5.41 -16.39
CA LYS A 108 3.57 3.95 -16.33
C LYS A 108 3.97 3.50 -14.93
N GLU A 109 4.88 4.22 -14.27
CA GLU A 109 5.29 3.93 -12.89
C GLU A 109 4.12 4.05 -11.92
N MET A 110 3.32 5.12 -12.02
CA MET A 110 2.11 5.27 -11.21
C MET A 110 1.08 4.18 -11.50
N THR A 111 0.91 3.78 -12.77
CA THR A 111 0.03 2.67 -13.13
C THR A 111 0.48 1.36 -12.45
N GLN A 112 1.79 1.10 -12.40
CA GLN A 112 2.32 -0.08 -11.70
C GLN A 112 2.14 0.03 -10.19
N PHE A 113 2.39 1.20 -9.62
CA PHE A 113 2.19 1.47 -8.19
C PHE A 113 0.73 1.24 -7.78
N LEU A 114 -0.23 1.80 -8.51
CA LEU A 114 -1.66 1.62 -8.24
C LEU A 114 -2.10 0.15 -8.37
N LYS A 115 -1.47 -0.64 -9.26
CA LYS A 115 -1.73 -2.08 -9.36
C LYS A 115 -1.24 -2.83 -8.11
N ALA A 116 -0.05 -2.49 -7.63
CA ALA A 116 0.50 -3.06 -6.41
C ALA A 116 -0.38 -2.68 -5.19
N TYR A 117 -0.75 -1.41 -5.07
CA TYR A 117 -1.67 -0.92 -4.04
C TYR A 117 -3.01 -1.65 -4.07
N ALA A 118 -3.65 -1.78 -5.25
CA ALA A 118 -4.93 -2.46 -5.38
C ALA A 118 -4.84 -3.96 -5.00
N THR A 119 -3.73 -4.61 -5.40
CA THR A 119 -3.45 -6.01 -5.04
C THR A 119 -3.26 -6.16 -3.53
N HIS A 120 -2.50 -5.26 -2.92
CA HIS A 120 -2.26 -5.22 -1.48
C HIS A 120 -3.58 -5.09 -0.71
N LYS A 121 -4.41 -4.12 -1.09
CA LYS A 121 -5.71 -3.88 -0.46
C LYS A 121 -6.69 -5.05 -0.64
N PHE A 122 -6.69 -5.69 -1.81
CA PHE A 122 -7.47 -6.92 -2.03
C PHE A 122 -7.01 -8.07 -1.12
N MET A 123 -5.71 -8.34 -1.08
CA MET A 123 -5.13 -9.41 -0.26
C MET A 123 -5.39 -9.18 1.24
N GLN A 124 -5.28 -7.94 1.72
CA GLN A 124 -5.68 -7.58 3.09
C GLN A 124 -7.18 -7.82 3.32
N GLY A 125 -8.03 -7.43 2.35
CA GLY A 125 -9.48 -7.59 2.43
C GLY A 125 -9.96 -9.05 2.50
N ILE A 126 -9.19 -10.00 1.98
CA ILE A 126 -9.47 -11.44 2.11
C ILE A 126 -8.78 -12.08 3.34
N GLY A 127 -8.13 -11.27 4.19
CA GLY A 127 -7.52 -11.70 5.43
C GLY A 127 -6.11 -12.30 5.29
N LEU A 128 -5.39 -12.03 4.20
CA LEU A 128 -3.97 -12.39 4.12
C LEU A 128 -3.12 -11.39 4.93
N PRO A 129 -2.26 -11.87 5.85
CA PRO A 129 -1.36 -10.99 6.59
C PRO A 129 -0.21 -10.56 5.67
N LEU A 130 -0.33 -9.37 5.08
CA LEU A 130 0.69 -8.80 4.19
C LEU A 130 1.70 -7.91 4.91
N THR A 131 1.31 -7.38 6.08
CA THR A 131 2.21 -6.63 6.95
C THR A 131 2.67 -7.55 8.07
N TYR A 132 3.93 -7.41 8.49
CA TYR A 132 4.45 -8.17 9.62
C TYR A 132 3.65 -7.94 10.91
N GLY A 133 2.99 -6.79 11.05
CA GLY A 133 2.09 -6.49 12.16
C GLY A 133 0.74 -7.19 12.14
N ALA A 134 0.33 -7.72 10.99
CA ALA A 134 -0.89 -8.50 10.88
C ALA A 134 -0.70 -9.95 11.36
N LEU A 135 0.54 -10.39 11.60
CA LEU A 135 0.84 -11.70 12.17
C LEU A 135 0.62 -11.64 13.69
N LYS A 136 -0.43 -12.32 14.17
CA LYS A 136 -0.70 -12.52 15.60
C LYS A 136 -0.31 -13.92 16.03
#